data_AF-A0A7X8HDM0-F1
#
_entry.id   AF-A0A7X8HDM0-F1
#
_cell.length_a   1.000
_cell.length_b   1.000
_cell.length_c   1.000
_cell.angle_alpha   90.00
_cell.angle_beta   90.00
_cell.angle_gamma   90.00
#
_symmetry.space_group_name_H-M   'P 1'
#
loop_
_entity.id
_entity.type
_entity.pdbx_description
1 polymer ?
#
loop_
_entity_poly.entity_id
_entity_poly.type
_entity_poly.pdbx_seq_one_letter_code
_entity_poly.pdbx_strand_id
1 'polypeptide(L)'
;YQQLSLIDNDRMTATEVLQRTEENMRILGPNYDRLERDLLNPLVKRAYGILFRAGMILPPPEGIAGDPFVYESPMARAQRLNDLTSINQGIAVLAPLIQMKPDITDTIDLDEIAREAWKLSGVSPSAIRDAKEVQAIRQERNAAMMAAQEAQMAQALAKAGKDASQADPGAGLLGALTGAMGG
;
A
#
# COMPACT_ATOMS: atom_id res chain seq x y z
N TYR A 1 10.11 42.12 1.07
CA TYR A 1 11.04 41.35 1.94
C TYR A 1 10.89 41.73 3.42
N GLN A 2 9.66 41.85 3.94
CA GLN A 2 9.40 42.23 5.35
C GLN A 2 8.61 41.15 6.13
N GLN A 3 8.41 39.96 5.57
CA GLN A 3 7.61 38.89 6.19
C GLN A 3 8.44 37.80 6.89
N LEU A 4 9.78 37.87 6.84
CA LEU A 4 10.66 37.02 7.66
C LEU A 4 11.17 37.82 8.86
N SER A 5 10.25 38.39 9.64
CA SER A 5 10.61 38.82 11.00
C SER A 5 10.71 37.56 11.86
N LEU A 6 11.93 37.17 12.22
CA LEU A 6 12.20 36.27 13.33
C LEU A 6 11.69 36.97 14.61
N ILE A 7 10.39 36.89 14.87
CA ILE A 7 9.81 37.34 16.13
C ILE A 7 10.15 36.24 17.13
N ASP A 8 11.10 36.57 17.98
CA ASP A 8 11.59 35.81 19.12
C ASP A 8 10.48 35.75 20.19
N ASN A 9 9.42 34.98 19.91
CA ASN A 9 8.33 34.72 20.84
C ASN A 9 8.48 33.28 21.35
N ASP A 10 9.13 33.14 22.50
CA ASP A 10 9.42 31.88 23.21
C ASP A 10 8.13 31.14 23.70
N ARG A 11 6.95 31.58 23.27
CA ARG A 11 5.64 31.07 23.69
C ARG A 11 4.68 30.89 22.52
N MET A 12 5.11 30.23 21.45
CA MET A 12 4.20 29.83 20.38
C MET A 12 3.37 28.61 20.77
N THR A 13 2.09 28.61 20.38
CA THR A 13 1.21 27.44 20.55
C THR A 13 1.43 26.41 19.44
N ALA A 14 1.16 25.12 19.70
CA ALA A 14 1.39 24.05 18.74
C ALA A 14 0.66 24.28 17.38
N THR A 15 -0.55 24.83 17.41
CA THR A 15 -1.31 25.17 16.21
C THR A 15 -0.71 26.35 15.45
N GLU A 16 -0.20 27.35 16.15
CA GLU A 16 0.44 28.51 15.53
C GLU A 16 1.78 28.14 14.87
N VAL A 17 2.56 27.22 15.48
CA VAL A 17 3.78 26.68 14.87
C VAL A 17 3.45 25.98 13.55
N LEU A 18 2.41 25.14 13.53
CA LEU A 18 1.97 24.44 12.32
C LEU A 18 1.54 25.42 11.23
N GLN A 19 0.65 26.37 11.55
CA GLN A 19 0.16 27.37 10.60
C GLN A 19 1.29 28.24 10.04
N ARG A 20 2.23 28.71 10.88
CA ARG A 20 3.38 29.48 10.40
C ARG A 20 4.32 28.65 9.55
N THR A 21 4.51 27.38 9.88
CA THR A 21 5.34 26.47 9.06
C THR A 21 4.71 26.31 7.68
N GLU A 22 3.39 26.12 7.60
CA GLU A 22 2.66 26.07 6.33
C GLU A 22 2.75 27.38 5.53
N GLU A 23 2.59 28.54 6.18
CA GLU A 23 2.74 29.84 5.52
C GLU A 23 4.16 30.07 5.00
N ASN A 24 5.17 29.74 5.80
CA ASN A 24 6.58 29.84 5.40
C ASN A 24 6.87 28.90 4.22
N MET A 25 6.36 27.66 4.24
CA MET A 25 6.48 26.74 3.11
C MET A 25 5.79 27.28 1.85
N ARG A 26 4.61 27.90 1.98
CA ARG A 26 3.89 28.50 0.83
C ARG A 26 4.65 29.67 0.21
N ILE A 27 5.33 30.47 1.03
CA ILE A 27 6.11 31.63 0.55
C ILE A 27 7.44 31.18 -0.07
N LEU A 28 8.12 30.22 0.56
CA LEU A 28 9.45 29.77 0.13
C LEU A 28 9.40 28.75 -1.01
N GLY A 29 8.32 27.98 -1.14
CA GLY A 29 8.14 26.91 -2.13
C GLY A 29 8.49 27.33 -3.57
N PRO A 30 7.88 28.38 -4.14
CA PRO A 30 8.14 28.79 -5.52
C PRO A 30 9.58 29.26 -5.79
N ASN A 31 10.26 29.77 -4.76
CA ASN A 31 11.66 30.20 -4.90
C ASN A 31 12.60 28.99 -4.78
N TYR A 32 12.27 28.04 -3.91
CA TYR A 32 12.99 26.79 -3.79
C TYR A 32 12.87 25.94 -5.06
N ASP A 33 11.67 25.83 -5.64
CA ASP A 33 11.44 25.11 -6.90
C ASP A 33 12.29 25.68 -8.05
N ARG A 34 12.40 27.01 -8.12
CA ARG A 34 13.27 27.68 -9.10
C ARG A 34 14.74 27.42 -8.82
N LEU A 35 15.19 27.51 -7.57
CA LEU A 35 16.56 27.17 -7.19
C LEU A 35 16.88 25.70 -7.58
N GLU A 36 15.93 24.79 -7.39
CA GLU A 36 16.09 23.39 -7.73
C GLU A 36 16.19 23.19 -9.25
N ARG A 37 15.24 23.75 -10.02
CA ARG A 37 15.17 23.58 -11.48
C ARG A 37 16.27 24.32 -12.23
N ASP A 38 16.61 25.52 -11.80
CA ASP A 38 17.49 26.43 -12.55
C ASP A 38 18.95 26.34 -12.10
N LEU A 39 19.22 25.88 -10.88
CA LEU A 39 20.58 25.77 -10.34
C LEU A 39 20.97 24.35 -9.96
N LEU A 40 20.27 23.72 -9.01
CA LEU A 40 20.71 22.44 -8.45
C LEU A 40 20.68 21.32 -9.49
N ASN A 41 19.58 21.18 -10.24
CA ASN A 41 19.44 20.16 -11.27
C ASN A 41 20.51 20.30 -12.38
N PRO A 42 20.72 21.48 -13.00
CA PRO A 42 21.81 21.67 -13.97
C PRO A 42 23.20 21.44 -13.38
N LEU A 43 23.45 21.88 -12.14
CA LEU A 43 24.75 21.71 -11.47
C LEU A 43 25.07 20.24 -11.24
N VAL A 44 24.12 19.46 -10.72
CA VAL A 44 24.30 18.01 -10.51
C VAL A 44 24.48 17.28 -11.84
N LYS A 45 23.67 17.60 -12.86
CA LYS A 45 23.85 17.04 -14.22
C LYS A 45 25.23 17.35 -14.78
N ARG A 46 25.72 18.57 -14.60
CA ARG A 46 27.04 18.98 -15.07
C ARG A 46 28.15 18.24 -14.33
N ALA A 47 28.08 18.15 -13.00
CA ALA A 47 29.04 17.43 -12.18
C ALA A 47 29.08 15.93 -12.56
N TYR A 48 27.91 15.30 -12.70
CA TYR A 48 27.79 13.92 -13.16
C TYR A 48 28.47 13.71 -14.52
N GLY A 49 28.17 14.57 -15.51
CA GLY A 49 28.76 14.45 -16.84
C GLY A 49 30.29 14.65 -16.85
N ILE A 50 30.85 15.46 -15.96
CA ILE A 50 32.31 15.61 -15.80
C ILE A 50 32.91 14.32 -15.24
N LEU A 51 32.36 13.80 -14.14
CA LEU A 51 32.85 12.58 -13.49
C LEU A 51 32.70 11.34 -14.38
N PHE A 52 31.60 11.26 -15.14
CA PHE A 52 31.35 10.19 -16.11
C PHE A 52 32.40 10.17 -17.23
N ARG A 53 32.69 11.32 -17.84
CA ARG A 53 33.76 11.42 -18.86
C ARG A 53 35.16 11.16 -18.29
N ALA A 54 35.37 11.44 -17.01
CA ALA A 54 36.61 11.14 -16.30
C ALA A 54 36.74 9.65 -15.91
N GLY A 55 35.75 8.81 -16.19
CA GLY A 55 35.76 7.39 -15.85
C GLY A 55 35.65 7.09 -14.34
N MET A 56 35.24 8.07 -13.54
CA MET A 56 35.12 7.92 -12.08
C MET A 56 33.77 7.32 -11.64
N ILE A 57 32.83 7.18 -12.58
CA ILE A 57 31.50 6.61 -12.36
C ILE A 57 31.36 5.40 -13.27
N LEU A 58 30.87 4.28 -12.73
CA LEU A 58 30.58 3.08 -13.51
C LEU A 58 29.53 3.39 -14.59
N PRO A 59 29.67 2.81 -15.80
CA PRO A 59 28.61 2.89 -16.79
C PRO A 59 27.32 2.29 -16.23
N PRO A 60 26.16 2.84 -16.62
CA PRO A 60 24.87 2.28 -16.20
C PRO A 60 24.73 0.82 -16.68
N PRO A 61 23.98 -0.01 -15.94
CA PRO A 61 23.65 -1.37 -16.37
C PRO A 61 23.02 -1.40 -17.76
N GLU A 62 23.27 -2.48 -18.51
CA GLU A 62 22.68 -2.69 -19.84
C GLU A 62 21.14 -2.67 -19.76
N GLY A 63 20.49 -1.88 -20.62
CA GLY A 63 19.04 -1.76 -20.70
C GLY A 63 18.44 -0.46 -20.15
N ILE A 64 19.23 0.40 -19.51
CA ILE A 64 18.77 1.75 -19.12
C ILE A 64 18.93 2.70 -20.33
N ALA A 65 17.82 2.97 -21.02
CA ALA A 65 17.77 4.01 -22.05
C ALA A 65 17.45 5.38 -21.41
N GLY A 66 18.38 6.34 -21.48
CA GLY A 66 18.17 7.72 -21.02
C GLY A 66 19.18 8.19 -19.97
N ASP A 67 18.84 9.25 -19.24
CA ASP A 67 19.66 9.75 -18.12
C ASP A 67 19.70 8.66 -17.01
N PRO A 68 20.88 8.12 -16.66
CA PRO A 68 20.99 7.00 -15.71
C PRO A 68 20.80 7.42 -14.25
N PHE A 69 20.52 8.70 -14.00
CA PHE A 69 20.42 9.24 -12.65
C PHE A 69 19.19 10.14 -12.53
N VAL A 70 18.48 9.96 -11.42
CA VAL A 70 17.42 10.86 -10.97
C VAL A 70 17.95 11.57 -9.73
N TYR A 71 18.13 12.88 -9.81
CA TYR A 71 18.40 13.67 -8.62
C TYR A 71 17.13 13.78 -7.81
N GLU A 72 17.23 13.54 -6.51
CA GLU A 72 16.15 13.76 -5.58
C GLU A 72 16.59 14.80 -4.54
N SER A 73 15.89 15.93 -4.49
CA SER A 73 16.22 17.00 -3.56
C SER A 73 15.80 16.67 -2.12
N PRO A 74 16.43 17.28 -1.10
CA PRO A 74 16.01 17.12 0.30
C PRO A 74 14.57 17.56 0.55
N MET A 75 14.07 18.56 -0.18
CA MET A 75 12.66 18.98 -0.10
C MET A 75 11.74 17.96 -0.76
N ALA A 76 12.11 17.40 -1.92
CA ALA A 76 11.37 16.30 -2.52
C ALA A 76 11.28 15.11 -1.55
N ARG A 77 12.37 14.81 -0.84
CA ARG A 77 12.38 13.80 0.22
C ARG A 77 11.48 14.16 1.41
N ALA A 78 11.48 15.41 1.85
CA ALA A 78 10.60 15.88 2.92
C ALA A 78 9.11 15.85 2.51
N GLN A 79 8.81 16.18 1.25
CA GLN A 79 7.46 16.11 0.70
C GLN A 79 6.93 14.67 0.70
N ARG A 80 7.78 13.66 0.40
CA ARG A 80 7.38 12.24 0.46
C ARG A 80 6.89 11.80 1.85
N LEU A 81 7.45 12.36 2.93
CA LEU A 81 6.99 12.06 4.28
C LEU A 81 5.60 12.64 4.55
N ASN A 82 5.30 13.81 3.98
CA ASN A 82 3.96 14.39 4.04
C ASN A 82 2.97 13.53 3.25
N ASP A 83 3.35 13.10 2.04
CA ASP A 83 2.51 12.23 1.20
C ASP A 83 2.21 10.90 1.90
N LEU A 84 3.20 10.28 2.55
CA LEU A 84 3.01 9.08 3.36
C LEU A 84 2.07 9.32 4.55
N THR A 85 2.18 10.49 5.19
CA THR A 85 1.27 10.88 6.28
C THR A 85 -0.17 11.02 5.77
N SER A 86 -0.36 11.62 4.60
CA SER A 86 -1.68 11.73 3.95
C SER A 86 -2.27 10.37 3.59
N ILE A 87 -1.47 9.43 3.08
CA ILE A 87 -1.91 8.05 2.82
C ILE A 87 -2.38 7.38 4.12
N ASN A 88 -1.59 7.48 5.19
CA ASN A 88 -1.95 6.87 6.48
C ASN A 88 -3.25 7.45 7.06
N GLN A 89 -3.44 8.77 6.95
CA GLN A 89 -4.67 9.43 7.37
C GLN A 89 -5.87 8.99 6.50
N GLY A 90 -5.69 8.89 5.19
CA GLY A 90 -6.73 8.40 4.27
C GLY A 90 -7.19 6.98 4.60
N ILE A 91 -6.23 6.06 4.82
CA ILE A 91 -6.53 4.68 5.23
C ILE A 91 -7.27 4.66 6.58
N ALA A 92 -6.85 5.47 7.56
CA ALA A 92 -7.49 5.54 8.86
C ALA A 92 -8.95 6.02 8.78
N VAL A 93 -9.24 6.99 7.89
CA VAL A 93 -10.60 7.49 7.64
C VAL A 93 -11.47 6.44 6.94
N LEU A 94 -10.89 5.66 6.02
CA LEU A 94 -11.61 4.65 5.24
C LEU A 94 -11.88 3.36 6.02
N ALA A 95 -11.03 2.99 6.98
CA ALA A 95 -11.15 1.76 7.76
C ALA A 95 -12.55 1.51 8.39
N PRO A 96 -13.21 2.48 9.06
CA PRO A 96 -14.57 2.28 9.57
C PRO A 96 -15.63 2.21 8.46
N LEU A 97 -15.42 2.89 7.33
CA LEU A 97 -16.36 2.88 6.21
C LEU A 97 -16.42 1.51 5.53
N ILE A 98 -15.28 0.81 5.43
CA ILE A 98 -15.19 -0.55 4.90
C ILE A 98 -16.03 -1.53 5.74
N GLN A 99 -16.06 -1.37 7.06
CA GLN A 99 -16.88 -2.22 7.94
C GLN A 99 -18.38 -2.00 7.72
N MET A 100 -18.79 -0.76 7.41
CA MET A 100 -20.19 -0.42 7.16
C MET A 100 -20.64 -0.80 5.74
N LYS A 101 -19.76 -0.64 4.75
CA LYS A 101 -20.05 -0.94 3.35
C LYS A 101 -18.81 -1.56 2.68
N PRO A 102 -18.73 -2.90 2.61
CA PRO A 102 -17.59 -3.61 2.03
C PRO A 102 -17.29 -3.22 0.57
N ASP A 103 -18.32 -2.91 -0.21
CA ASP A 103 -18.21 -2.53 -1.63
C ASP A 103 -17.40 -1.24 -1.87
N ILE A 104 -17.13 -0.43 -0.82
CA ILE A 104 -16.25 0.74 -0.95
C ILE A 104 -14.83 0.32 -1.35
N THR A 105 -14.42 -0.89 -1.00
CA THR A 105 -13.10 -1.43 -1.39
C THR A 105 -12.91 -1.53 -2.91
N ASP A 106 -13.99 -1.60 -3.69
CA ASP A 106 -13.92 -1.62 -5.17
C ASP A 106 -13.47 -0.27 -5.76
N THR A 107 -13.55 0.81 -4.98
CA THR A 107 -13.16 2.15 -5.42
C THR A 107 -11.66 2.43 -5.26
N ILE A 108 -10.91 1.52 -4.63
CA ILE A 108 -9.54 1.79 -4.16
C ILE A 108 -8.62 0.61 -4.46
N ASP A 109 -7.49 0.86 -5.13
CA ASP A 109 -6.43 -0.14 -5.30
C ASP A 109 -5.50 -0.13 -4.08
N LEU A 110 -5.79 -1.01 -3.12
CA LEU A 110 -4.96 -1.17 -1.91
C LEU A 110 -3.55 -1.67 -2.22
N ASP A 111 -3.36 -2.40 -3.32
CA ASP A 111 -2.04 -2.88 -3.72
C ASP A 111 -1.17 -1.74 -4.23
N GLU A 112 -1.75 -0.81 -5.00
CA GLU A 112 -1.03 0.38 -5.46
C GLU A 112 -0.74 1.34 -4.32
N ILE A 113 -1.69 1.56 -3.41
CA ILE A 113 -1.46 2.37 -2.20
C ILE A 113 -0.32 1.80 -1.35
N ALA A 114 -0.30 0.48 -1.16
CA ALA A 114 0.77 -0.17 -0.42
C ALA A 114 2.12 0.01 -1.13
N ARG A 115 2.19 -0.19 -2.45
CA ARG A 115 3.41 0.04 -3.24
C ARG A 115 3.89 1.49 -3.16
N GLU A 116 2.97 2.45 -3.24
CA GLU A 116 3.28 3.87 -3.13
C GLU A 116 3.80 4.21 -1.72
N ALA A 117 3.16 3.71 -0.66
CA ALA A 117 3.64 3.88 0.72
C ALA A 117 5.05 3.30 0.93
N TRP A 118 5.38 2.15 0.33
CA TRP A 118 6.73 1.59 0.39
C TRP A 118 7.78 2.45 -0.34
N LYS A 119 7.42 3.03 -1.49
CA LYS A 119 8.29 3.97 -2.23
C LYS A 119 8.54 5.24 -1.40
N LEU A 120 7.48 5.80 -0.80
CA LEU A 120 7.55 7.04 -0.03
C LEU A 120 8.30 6.87 1.30
N SER A 121 8.22 5.69 1.92
CA SER A 121 8.96 5.37 3.16
C SER A 121 10.46 5.13 2.95
N GLY A 122 10.94 5.08 1.70
CA GLY A 122 12.36 4.93 1.39
C GLY A 122 12.91 3.52 1.63
N VAL A 123 12.04 2.52 1.73
CA VAL A 123 12.45 1.11 1.80
C VAL A 123 13.15 0.72 0.50
N SER A 124 14.27 0.00 0.62
CA SER A 124 15.01 -0.48 -0.56
C SER A 124 14.07 -1.28 -1.48
N PRO A 125 14.05 -1.05 -2.81
CA PRO A 125 13.24 -1.82 -3.75
C PRO A 125 13.48 -3.33 -3.63
N SER A 126 14.70 -3.74 -3.27
CA SER A 126 15.06 -5.15 -3.04
C SER A 126 14.33 -5.81 -1.86
N ALA A 127 13.75 -5.03 -0.96
CA ALA A 127 12.96 -5.53 0.17
C ALA A 127 11.48 -5.68 -0.17
N ILE A 128 11.05 -5.25 -1.36
CA ILE A 128 9.67 -5.30 -1.83
C ILE A 128 9.59 -6.43 -2.85
N ARG A 129 8.64 -7.35 -2.67
CA ARG A 129 8.40 -8.42 -3.65
C ARG A 129 7.79 -7.87 -4.93
N ASP A 130 8.16 -8.46 -6.05
CA ASP A 130 7.58 -8.12 -7.35
C ASP A 130 6.11 -8.53 -7.44
N ALA A 131 5.34 -7.81 -8.27
CA ALA A 131 3.92 -8.08 -8.48
C ALA A 131 3.65 -9.52 -8.94
N LYS A 132 4.55 -10.09 -9.75
CA LYS A 132 4.45 -11.49 -10.22
C LYS A 132 4.61 -12.49 -9.07
N GLU A 133 5.55 -12.25 -8.16
CA GLU A 133 5.79 -13.11 -7.01
C GLU A 133 4.58 -13.06 -6.05
N VAL A 134 4.06 -11.87 -5.79
CA VAL A 134 2.84 -11.69 -4.98
C VAL A 134 1.64 -12.41 -5.60
N GLN A 135 1.48 -12.33 -6.91
CA GLN A 135 0.38 -13.01 -7.61
C GLN A 135 0.51 -14.53 -7.56
N ALA A 136 1.73 -15.07 -7.72
CA ALA A 136 1.99 -16.50 -7.57
C ALA A 136 1.65 -17.01 -6.16
N ILE A 137 2.09 -16.28 -5.12
CA ILE A 137 1.77 -16.61 -3.72
C ILE A 137 0.25 -16.60 -3.47
N ARG A 138 -0.47 -15.63 -4.05
CA ARG A 138 -1.93 -15.56 -3.92
C ARG A 138 -2.62 -16.72 -4.64
N GLN A 139 -2.15 -17.10 -5.84
CA GLN A 139 -2.68 -18.24 -6.57
C GLN A 139 -2.47 -19.55 -5.79
N GLU A 140 -1.28 -19.77 -5.25
CA GLU A 140 -0.97 -20.94 -4.42
C GLU A 140 -1.86 -20.98 -3.17
N ARG A 141 -2.03 -19.84 -2.49
CA ARG A 141 -2.91 -19.73 -1.32
C ARG A 141 -4.37 -20.02 -1.67
N ASN A 142 -4.85 -19.50 -2.80
CA ASN A 142 -6.23 -19.74 -3.25
C ASN A 142 -6.45 -21.21 -3.61
N ALA A 143 -5.50 -21.85 -4.29
CA ALA A 143 -5.56 -23.28 -4.59
C ALA A 143 -5.55 -24.13 -3.30
N ALA A 144 -4.69 -23.79 -2.33
CA ALA A 144 -4.64 -24.48 -1.04
C ALA A 144 -5.95 -24.30 -0.25
N MET A 145 -6.56 -23.12 -0.28
CA MET A 145 -7.86 -22.88 0.36
C MET A 145 -8.99 -23.68 -0.29
N MET A 146 -9.02 -23.77 -1.64
CA MET A 146 -10.01 -24.60 -2.35
C MET A 146 -9.87 -26.08 -1.99
N ALA A 147 -8.64 -26.60 -2.00
CA ALA A 147 -8.38 -28.01 -1.62
C ALA A 147 -8.76 -28.29 -0.16
N ALA A 148 -8.48 -27.36 0.76
CA ALA A 148 -8.87 -27.48 2.15
C ALA A 148 -10.40 -27.47 2.33
N GLN A 149 -11.10 -26.62 1.56
CA GLN A 149 -12.57 -26.54 1.61
C GLN A 149 -13.22 -27.80 1.03
N GLU A 150 -12.67 -28.37 -0.05
CA GLU A 150 -13.15 -29.63 -0.63
C GLU A 150 -12.90 -30.81 0.31
N ALA A 151 -11.73 -30.88 0.96
CA ALA A 151 -11.45 -31.90 1.97
C ALA A 151 -12.40 -31.80 3.18
N GLN A 152 -12.70 -30.58 3.64
CA GLN A 152 -13.68 -30.35 4.71
C GLN A 152 -15.10 -30.76 4.28
N MET A 153 -15.50 -30.44 3.05
CA MET A 153 -16.80 -30.83 2.50
C MET A 153 -16.91 -32.36 2.35
N ALA A 154 -15.87 -33.02 1.85
CA ALA A 154 -15.81 -34.48 1.73
C ALA A 154 -15.87 -35.17 3.11
N GLN A 155 -15.20 -34.62 4.12
CA GLN A 155 -15.30 -35.12 5.49
C GLN A 155 -16.70 -34.90 6.10
N ALA A 156 -17.34 -33.76 5.83
CA ALA A 156 -18.70 -33.49 6.28
C ALA A 156 -19.72 -34.43 5.64
N LEU A 157 -19.61 -34.67 4.33
CA LEU A 157 -20.44 -35.64 3.59
C LEU A 157 -20.20 -37.07 4.08
N ALA A 158 -18.95 -37.46 4.33
CA ALA A 158 -18.62 -38.79 4.85
C ALA A 158 -19.16 -39.02 6.27
N LYS A 159 -19.19 -37.98 7.13
CA LYS A 159 -19.82 -38.04 8.45
C LYS A 159 -21.34 -38.12 8.33
N ALA A 160 -21.96 -37.24 7.53
CA ALA A 160 -23.41 -37.26 7.31
C ALA A 160 -23.91 -38.58 6.69
N GLY A 161 -23.15 -39.14 5.74
CA GLY A 161 -23.45 -40.44 5.14
C GLY A 161 -23.30 -41.60 6.13
N LYS A 162 -22.29 -41.56 7.01
CA LYS A 162 -22.16 -42.52 8.11
C LYS A 162 -23.31 -42.42 9.11
N ASP A 163 -23.70 -41.21 9.50
CA ASP A 163 -24.83 -40.97 10.41
C ASP A 163 -26.15 -41.43 9.80
N ALA A 164 -26.38 -41.17 8.50
CA ALA A 164 -27.56 -41.65 7.77
C ALA A 164 -27.57 -43.18 7.62
N SER A 165 -26.41 -43.82 7.46
CA SER A 165 -26.30 -45.28 7.40
C SER A 165 -26.44 -45.97 8.77
N GLN A 166 -26.22 -45.23 9.87
CA GLN A 166 -26.43 -45.70 11.24
C GLN A 166 -27.85 -45.42 11.76
N ALA A 167 -28.61 -44.55 11.08
CA ALA A 167 -30.04 -44.34 11.30
C ALA A 167 -30.88 -45.45 10.62
N ASP A 168 -30.92 -46.62 11.29
CA ASP A 168 -31.88 -47.73 11.20
C ASP A 168 -32.67 -47.94 9.87
N PRO A 169 -32.28 -48.94 9.05
CA PRO A 169 -33.04 -49.37 7.87
C PRO A 169 -34.39 -50.06 8.17
N GLY A 170 -34.69 -50.37 9.45
CA GLY A 170 -35.84 -51.21 9.83
C GLY A 170 -37.07 -50.47 10.38
N ALA A 171 -36.91 -49.29 10.98
CA ALA A 171 -38.00 -48.63 11.71
C ALA A 171 -38.70 -47.48 10.95
N GLY A 172 -38.06 -46.89 9.94
CA GLY A 172 -38.56 -45.64 9.31
C GLY A 172 -39.76 -45.81 8.40
N LEU A 173 -39.84 -46.92 7.65
CA LEU A 173 -40.89 -47.10 6.64
C LEU A 173 -42.24 -47.56 7.21
N LEU A 174 -42.24 -48.36 8.28
CA LEU A 174 -43.47 -48.83 8.93
C LEU A 174 -44.05 -47.80 9.91
N GLY A 175 -43.21 -46.94 10.51
CA GLY A 175 -43.65 -45.83 11.36
C GLY A 175 -44.26 -44.67 10.56
N ALA A 176 -43.73 -44.38 9.38
CA ALA A 176 -44.26 -43.32 8.51
C ALA A 176 -45.65 -43.67 7.91
N LEU A 177 -45.91 -44.95 7.64
CA LEU A 177 -47.20 -45.41 7.11
C LEU A 177 -48.30 -45.51 8.19
N THR A 178 -47.93 -45.76 9.45
CA THR A 178 -48.89 -45.79 10.57
C THR A 178 -49.23 -44.40 11.11
N GLY A 179 -48.30 -43.44 11.02
CA GLY A 179 -48.56 -42.03 11.38
C GLY A 179 -49.45 -41.27 10.38
N ALA A 180 -49.46 -41.66 9.11
CA ALA A 180 -50.22 -40.98 8.05
C ALA A 180 -51.66 -41.49 7.86
N MET A 181 -52.05 -42.61 8.49
CA MET A 181 -53.42 -43.17 8.43
C MET A 181 -54.19 -43.10 9.76
N GLY A 182 -53.61 -42.51 10.81
CA GLY A 182 -54.17 -42.47 12.17
C GLY A 182 -54.42 -41.07 12.75
N GLY A 183 -54.44 -40.01 11.93
CA GLY A 183 -54.68 -38.63 12.36
C GLY A 183 -55.73 -37.94 11.50
#